data_AF-A0AAN8EA90-F1
#
_entry.id   AF-A0AAN8EA90-F1
#
_cell.length_a   1.000
_cell.length_b   1.000
_cell.length_c   1.000
_cell.angle_alpha   90.00
_cell.angle_beta   90.00
_cell.angle_gamma   90.00
#
_symmetry.space_group_name_H-M   'P 1'
#
loop_
_entity.id
_entity.type
_entity.pdbx_description
1 polymer ?
#
loop_
_entity_poly.entity_id
_entity_poly.type
_entity_poly.pdbx_seq_one_letter_code
_entity_poly.pdbx_strand_id
1 'polypeptide(L)'
;MVCSRNNEELLEIKRVYKEMFKKELDKEVAGDTSGDFAKLLLALVQTKRDEPSNVVDYEKIDEDARCLYEAGVQRKGTDVAVWISIMSQRSVPPPAESV
;
A
#
# COMPACT_ATOMS: atom_id res chain seq x y z
N MET A 1 -2.41 0.25 12.51
CA MET A 1 -2.46 -1.23 12.39
C MET A 1 -2.20 -1.65 10.95
N VAL A 2 -3.05 -1.25 10.00
CA VAL A 2 -2.97 -1.63 8.56
C VAL A 2 -1.60 -1.46 7.91
N CYS A 3 -0.88 -0.36 8.18
CA CYS A 3 0.37 -0.06 7.47
C CYS A 3 1.58 -0.93 7.84
N SER A 4 1.50 -1.74 8.91
CA SER A 4 2.65 -2.51 9.41
C SER A 4 2.46 -4.02 9.32
N ARG A 5 1.41 -4.49 8.64
CA ARG A 5 1.12 -5.92 8.47
C ARG A 5 1.44 -6.34 7.04
N ASN A 6 1.87 -7.58 6.87
CA ASN A 6 2.06 -8.18 5.55
C ASN A 6 0.71 -8.69 4.96
N ASN A 7 0.74 -9.19 3.72
CA ASN A 7 -0.46 -9.67 3.03
C ASN A 7 -1.15 -10.81 3.81
N GLU A 8 -0.38 -11.78 4.31
CA GLU A 8 -0.91 -12.94 5.05
C GLU A 8 -1.59 -12.53 6.36
N GLU A 9 -0.93 -11.68 7.15
CA GLU A 9 -1.46 -11.14 8.40
C GLU A 9 -2.76 -10.35 8.17
N LEU A 10 -2.82 -9.54 7.10
CA LEU A 10 -4.02 -8.78 6.76
C LEU A 10 -5.17 -9.67 6.30
N LEU A 11 -4.90 -10.72 5.53
CA LEU A 11 -5.90 -11.71 5.15
C LEU A 11 -6.49 -12.42 6.37
N GLU A 12 -5.63 -12.78 7.33
CA GLU A 12 -6.07 -13.42 8.57
C GLU A 12 -6.88 -12.45 9.44
N ILE A 13 -6.45 -11.19 9.57
CA ILE A 13 -7.22 -10.15 10.26
C ILE A 13 -8.60 -9.98 9.61
N LYS A 14 -8.69 -9.95 8.27
CA LYS A 14 -9.97 -9.88 7.56
C LYS A 14 -10.89 -11.05 7.89
N ARG A 15 -10.34 -12.28 7.88
CA ARG A 15 -11.09 -13.49 8.20
C ARG A 15 -11.66 -13.42 9.61
N VAL A 16 -10.81 -13.17 10.60
CA VAL A 16 -11.20 -13.08 12.01
C VAL A 16 -12.19 -11.93 12.25
N TYR A 17 -11.97 -10.77 11.65
CA TYR A 17 -12.87 -9.62 11.76
C TYR A 17 -14.28 -9.96 11.26
N LYS A 18 -14.38 -10.62 10.10
CA LYS A 18 -15.65 -11.08 9.54
C LYS A 18 -16.33 -12.11 10.43
N GLU A 19 -15.58 -13.03 11.03
CA GLU A 19 -16.12 -14.03 11.96
C GLU A 19 -16.68 -13.39 13.23
N MET A 20 -15.97 -12.41 13.81
CA MET A 20 -16.35 -11.73 15.05
C MET A 20 -17.50 -10.75 14.87
N PHE A 21 -17.45 -9.91 13.84
CA PHE A 21 -18.37 -8.77 13.69
C PHE A 21 -19.41 -8.95 12.58
N LYS A 22 -19.33 -10.04 11.81
CA LYS A 22 -20.20 -10.33 10.65
C LYS A 22 -20.23 -9.20 9.61
N LYS A 23 -19.15 -8.42 9.57
CA LYS A 23 -18.95 -7.27 8.69
C LYS A 23 -17.66 -7.46 7.89
N GLU A 24 -17.64 -6.93 6.67
CA GLU A 24 -16.42 -6.92 5.85
C GLU A 24 -15.55 -5.75 6.28
N LEU A 25 -14.30 -6.01 6.65
CA LEU A 25 -13.34 -4.98 7.08
C LEU A 25 -13.19 -3.87 6.02
N ASP A 26 -13.16 -4.23 4.74
CA ASP A 26 -13.08 -3.26 3.63
C ASP A 26 -14.25 -2.27 3.63
N LYS A 27 -15.47 -2.74 3.93
CA LYS A 27 -16.67 -1.92 3.92
C LYS A 27 -16.70 -0.96 5.11
N GLU A 28 -16.27 -1.42 6.28
CA GLU A 28 -16.20 -0.58 7.48
C GLU A 28 -15.12 0.50 7.29
N VAL A 29 -13.94 0.16 6.74
CA VAL A 29 -12.92 1.15 6.40
C VAL A 29 -13.47 2.19 5.43
N ALA A 30 -14.20 1.77 4.39
CA ALA A 30 -14.80 2.69 3.43
C ALA A 30 -15.90 3.58 4.05
N GLY A 31 -16.62 3.09 5.06
CA GLY A 31 -17.69 3.83 5.75
C GLY A 31 -17.18 4.82 6.80
N ASP A 32 -16.11 4.46 7.52
CA ASP A 32 -15.60 5.24 8.66
C ASP A 32 -14.49 6.23 8.27
N THR A 33 -14.00 6.16 7.03
CA THR A 33 -12.93 7.04 6.53
C THR A 33 -13.33 7.74 5.25
N SER A 34 -12.68 8.87 4.95
CA SER A 34 -12.97 9.64 3.73
C SER A 34 -11.70 10.19 3.08
N GLY A 35 -11.86 10.71 1.86
CA GLY A 35 -10.78 11.34 1.11
C GLY A 35 -9.65 10.38 0.75
N ASP A 36 -8.44 10.92 0.59
CA ASP A 36 -7.28 10.13 0.19
C ASP A 36 -6.78 9.19 1.30
N PHE A 37 -7.07 9.52 2.56
CA PHE A 37 -6.82 8.62 3.68
C PHE A 37 -7.59 7.30 3.54
N ALA A 38 -8.87 7.37 3.19
CA ALA A 38 -9.68 6.18 2.91
C ALA A 38 -9.12 5.37 1.75
N LYS A 39 -8.74 6.04 0.65
CA LYS A 39 -8.18 5.39 -0.53
C LYS A 39 -6.89 4.63 -0.19
N LEU A 40 -6.00 5.24 0.60
CA LEU A 40 -4.77 4.60 1.05
C LEU A 40 -5.06 3.35 1.90
N LEU A 41 -5.94 3.47 2.90
CA LEU A 41 -6.28 2.34 3.77
C LEU A 41 -6.94 1.21 2.98
N LEU A 42 -7.88 1.52 2.09
CA LEU A 42 -8.50 0.52 1.23
C LEU A 42 -7.49 -0.17 0.32
N ALA A 43 -6.54 0.57 -0.26
CA ALA A 43 -5.50 -0.01 -1.10
C ALA A 43 -4.61 -0.98 -0.33
N LEU A 44 -4.25 -0.67 0.92
CA LEU A 44 -3.49 -1.57 1.79
C LEU A 44 -4.29 -2.79 2.22
N VAL A 45 -5.56 -2.60 2.60
CA VAL A 45 -6.43 -3.68 3.06
C VAL A 45 -6.82 -4.62 1.91
N GLN A 46 -6.73 -4.21 0.64
CA GLN A 46 -6.92 -5.12 -0.50
C GLN A 46 -5.88 -6.25 -0.61
N THR A 47 -4.77 -6.20 0.15
CA THR A 47 -3.74 -7.26 0.19
C THR A 47 -3.22 -7.65 -1.19
N LYS A 48 -2.94 -6.65 -2.03
CA LYS A 48 -2.37 -6.80 -3.38
C LYS A 48 -0.95 -6.23 -3.48
N ARG A 49 -0.20 -6.22 -2.37
CA ARG A 49 1.20 -5.83 -2.42
C ARG A 49 1.98 -6.91 -3.16
N ASP A 50 2.90 -6.49 -4.02
CA ASP A 50 3.85 -7.38 -4.68
C ASP A 50 4.55 -8.26 -3.64
N GLU A 51 4.62 -9.55 -3.90
CA GLU A 51 5.36 -10.49 -3.05
C GLU A 51 6.85 -10.13 -3.06
N PRO A 52 7.57 -10.33 -1.94
CA PRO A 52 8.99 -10.03 -1.87
C PRO A 52 9.77 -10.88 -2.90
N SER A 53 10.56 -10.19 -3.72
CA SER A 53 11.46 -10.79 -4.71
C SER A 53 12.91 -10.65 -4.26
N ASN A 54 13.73 -11.67 -4.54
CA ASN A 54 15.18 -11.60 -4.36
C ASN A 54 15.89 -10.87 -5.52
N VAL A 55 15.19 -10.58 -6.61
CA VAL A 55 15.70 -9.82 -7.75
C VAL A 55 15.31 -8.36 -7.59
N VAL A 56 16.30 -7.48 -7.65
CA VAL A 56 16.11 -6.02 -7.63
C VAL A 56 15.84 -5.53 -9.05
N ASP A 57 14.65 -4.95 -9.27
CA ASP A 57 14.27 -4.31 -10.53
C ASP A 57 14.65 -2.82 -10.50
N TYR A 58 15.86 -2.52 -10.99
CA TYR A 58 16.40 -1.16 -10.99
C TYR A 58 15.64 -0.21 -11.92
N GLU A 59 15.09 -0.70 -13.03
CA GLU A 59 14.30 0.12 -13.96
C GLU A 59 13.00 0.57 -13.29
N LYS A 60 12.31 -0.35 -12.61
CA LYS A 60 11.09 -0.04 -11.86
C LYS A 60 11.36 0.90 -10.68
N ILE A 61 12.50 0.77 -10.00
CA ILE A 61 12.90 1.69 -8.92
C ILE A 61 13.09 3.12 -9.46
N ASP A 62 13.80 3.27 -10.57
CA ASP A 62 14.02 4.59 -11.20
C ASP A 62 12.69 5.19 -11.67
N GLU A 63 11.85 4.38 -12.32
CA GLU A 63 10.52 4.81 -12.78
C GLU A 63 9.64 5.26 -11.61
N ASP A 64 9.55 4.48 -10.53
CA ASP A 64 8.78 4.82 -9.34
C ASP A 64 9.30 6.10 -8.69
N ALA A 65 10.62 6.26 -8.57
CA ALA A 65 11.25 7.45 -8.00
C ALA A 65 10.89 8.70 -8.82
N ARG A 66 10.97 8.60 -10.15
CA ARG A 66 10.58 9.68 -11.06
C ARG A 66 9.10 10.01 -10.94
N CYS A 67 8.24 9.00 -10.89
CA CYS A 67 6.80 9.18 -10.74
C CYS A 67 6.44 9.88 -9.42
N LEU A 68 7.09 9.52 -8.31
CA LEU A 68 6.88 10.18 -7.00
C LEU A 68 7.33 11.64 -7.02
N TYR A 69 8.45 11.94 -7.68
CA TYR A 69 8.96 13.30 -7.83
C TYR A 69 8.02 14.17 -8.66
N GLU A 70 7.62 13.69 -9.83
CA GLU A 70 6.67 14.35 -10.74
C GLU A 70 5.30 14.56 -10.08
N ALA A 71 4.83 13.56 -9.32
CA ALA A 71 3.55 13.59 -8.61
C ALA A 71 3.54 14.53 -7.39
N GLY A 72 4.69 14.95 -6.88
CA GLY A 72 4.78 15.76 -5.66
C GLY A 72 5.55 17.05 -5.89
N VAL A 73 6.88 16.95 -5.84
CA VAL A 73 7.78 18.10 -5.73
C VAL A 73 7.79 18.96 -6.99
N GLN A 74 7.65 18.36 -8.16
CA GLN A 74 7.74 19.08 -9.44
C GLN A 74 6.48 19.88 -9.78
N ARG A 75 5.37 19.69 -9.06
CA ARG A 75 4.07 20.32 -9.36
C ARG A 75 3.55 21.12 -8.17
N LYS A 76 2.61 22.02 -8.45
CA LYS A 76 1.82 22.68 -7.40
C LYS A 76 0.69 21.73 -6.97
N GLY A 77 0.67 21.37 -5.69
CA GLY A 77 -0.21 20.32 -5.14
C GLY A 77 0.42 18.93 -5.24
N THR A 78 -0.33 17.87 -4.93
CA THR A 78 0.17 16.49 -4.92
C THR A 78 -0.80 15.58 -5.65
N ASP A 79 -0.28 14.74 -6.53
CA ASP A 79 -1.02 13.62 -7.10
C ASP A 79 -1.03 12.43 -6.14
N VAL A 80 -1.95 12.50 -5.18
CA VAL A 80 -2.01 11.52 -4.09
C VAL A 80 -2.37 10.12 -4.62
N ALA A 81 -3.03 10.00 -5.78
CA ALA A 81 -3.36 8.72 -6.38
C ALA A 81 -2.11 7.94 -6.80
N VAL A 82 -1.13 8.64 -7.41
CA VAL A 82 0.18 8.05 -7.77
C VAL A 82 0.90 7.57 -6.52
N TRP A 83 0.93 8.40 -5.48
CA TRP A 83 1.55 8.06 -4.20
C TRP A 83 0.92 6.83 -3.55
N ILE A 84 -0.42 6.75 -3.52
CA ILE A 84 -1.13 5.59 -2.99
C ILE A 84 -0.78 4.34 -3.78
N SER A 85 -0.82 4.41 -5.12
CA SER A 85 -0.54 3.25 -5.98
C SER A 85 0.86 2.68 -5.74
N ILE A 86 1.88 3.54 -5.73
CA ILE A 86 3.28 3.11 -5.54
C ILE A 86 3.46 2.59 -4.12
N MET A 87 3.07 3.35 -3.10
CA MET A 87 3.34 2.98 -1.69
C MET A 87 2.51 1.79 -1.19
N SER A 88 1.34 1.51 -1.77
CA SER A 88 0.52 0.37 -1.34
C SER A 88 0.91 -0.94 -2.02
N GLN A 89 1.41 -0.87 -3.26
CA GLN A 89 1.62 -2.07 -4.11
C GLN A 89 3.07 -2.55 -4.14
N ARG A 90 4.07 -1.67 -4.02
CA ARG A 90 5.47 -2.10 -4.14
C ARG A 90 5.89 -2.96 -2.95
N SER A 91 6.63 -4.03 -3.24
CA SER A 91 7.27 -4.88 -2.24
C SER A 91 8.32 -4.08 -1.47
N VAL A 92 8.49 -4.38 -0.19
CA VAL A 92 9.64 -3.85 0.57
C VAL A 92 10.90 -4.41 -0.10
N PRO A 93 11.82 -3.57 -0.60
CA PRO A 93 13.06 -4.08 -1.15
C PRO A 93 13.78 -4.89 -0.06
N PRO A 94 14.48 -5.99 -0.41
CA PRO A 94 15.30 -6.68 0.56
C PRO A 94 16.22 -5.65 1.25
N PRO A 95 16.44 -5.77 2.57
CA PRO A 95 17.33 -4.86 3.27
C PRO A 95 18.64 -4.78 2.49
N ALA A 96 19.08 -3.57 2.17
CA ALA A 96 20.34 -3.39 1.47
C ALA A 96 21.42 -4.09 2.30
N GLU A 97 21.94 -5.21 1.80
CA GLU A 97 23.18 -5.75 2.33
C GLU A 97 24.22 -4.66 2.15
N SER A 98 24.69 -4.14 3.27
CA SER A 98 25.80 -3.21 3.35
C SER A 98 26.99 -3.81 2.60
N VAL A 99 27.28 -3.26 1.42
CA VAL A 99 28.55 -3.43 0.72
C VAL A 99 29.63 -2.67 1.48
#